data_AF-A0A2N2L397-F1
#
_entry.id   AF-A0A2N2L397-F1
#
_cell.length_a   1.000
_cell.length_b   1.000
_cell.length_c   1.000
_cell.angle_alpha   90.00
_cell.angle_beta   90.00
_cell.angle_gamma   90.00
#
_symmetry.space_group_name_H-M   'P 1'
#
loop_
_entity.id
_entity.type
_entity.pdbx_description
1 polymer ?
#
loop_
_entity_poly.entity_id
_entity_poly.type
_entity_poly.pdbx_seq_one_letter_code
_entity_poly.pdbx_strand_id
1 'polypeptide(L)'
;MQKQWLYMQGPRIIGPVKSALIADLVLKGELDASDTIQSAETGLWQKIAEIKEITDIYHKGASKPIFSEKEAQRFQSWIEANQGKEGDYDFEVKDAYFYNIHWKTTMLLSFFSAGLFNLFWFFRQWTWVLSTYKKQRRDWRAFSIFLLFAPYIVMAEIEDFPEFRRANPTRTNLKFMAVLWYLVNSVSISSPWPDLGMVFNIGFLLLSIAGSTAIISYVQRYINESNHILGRI
;
A
#
# COMPACT_ATOMS: atom_id res chain seq x y z
N MET A 1 10.76 27.66 -27.79
CA MET A 1 11.64 26.72 -27.08
C MET A 1 11.09 26.52 -25.67
N GLN A 2 11.13 25.31 -25.12
CA GLN A 2 10.72 25.08 -23.72
C GLN A 2 11.84 25.59 -22.81
N LYS A 3 11.54 26.52 -21.90
CA LYS A 3 12.53 27.05 -20.96
C LYS A 3 13.10 25.93 -20.08
N GLN A 4 14.39 26.05 -19.82
CA GLN A 4 15.15 25.10 -19.03
C GLN A 4 15.68 25.75 -17.76
N TRP A 5 15.74 24.96 -16.68
CA TRP A 5 15.99 25.41 -15.32
C TRP A 5 17.08 24.58 -14.66
N LEU A 6 17.85 25.21 -13.78
CA LEU A 6 18.83 24.59 -12.90
C LEU A 6 18.36 24.82 -11.46
N TYR A 7 18.43 23.81 -10.61
CA TYR A 7 18.01 23.91 -9.20
C TYR A 7 19.10 23.38 -8.27
N MET A 8 19.08 23.78 -7.00
CA MET A 8 20.02 23.31 -6.00
C MET A 8 19.44 22.12 -5.23
N GLN A 9 20.25 21.09 -5.05
CA GLN A 9 19.97 19.99 -4.13
C GLN A 9 21.16 19.85 -3.18
N GLY A 10 21.06 20.48 -2.01
CA GLY A 10 22.21 20.66 -1.12
C GLY A 10 23.30 21.52 -1.79
N PRO A 11 24.58 21.11 -1.79
CA PRO A 11 25.68 21.90 -2.36
C PRO A 11 25.83 21.75 -3.88
N ARG A 12 24.93 21.02 -4.56
CA ARG A 12 25.04 20.71 -5.99
C ARG A 12 23.98 21.42 -6.81
N ILE A 13 24.37 21.96 -7.96
CA ILE A 13 23.47 22.49 -8.98
C ILE A 13 23.13 21.34 -9.95
N ILE A 14 21.83 21.13 -10.18
CA ILE A 14 21.29 20.05 -11.01
C ILE A 14 20.50 20.65 -12.17
N GLY A 15 20.76 20.17 -13.38
CA GLY A 15 20.01 20.48 -14.61
C GLY A 15 20.92 20.56 -15.83
N PRO A 16 20.45 21.11 -16.96
CA PRO A 16 19.16 21.78 -17.18
C PRO A 16 17.95 20.82 -17.24
N VAL A 17 16.83 21.21 -16.63
CA VAL A 17 15.57 20.45 -16.60
C VAL A 17 14.38 21.29 -17.06
N LYS A 18 13.28 20.64 -17.46
CA LYS A 18 12.06 21.33 -17.91
C LYS A 18 11.22 21.81 -16.72
N SER A 19 10.41 22.85 -16.94
CA SER A 19 9.46 23.43 -15.95
C SER A 19 8.54 22.37 -15.33
N ALA A 20 8.14 21.35 -16.10
CA ALA A 20 7.34 20.23 -15.61
C ALA A 20 8.03 19.38 -14.54
N LEU A 21 9.36 19.20 -14.62
CA LEU A 21 10.10 18.46 -13.59
C LEU A 21 10.18 19.28 -12.31
N ILE A 22 10.42 20.59 -12.40
CA ILE A 22 10.43 21.47 -11.22
C ILE A 22 9.06 21.44 -10.54
N ALA A 23 7.97 21.52 -11.30
CA ALA A 23 6.62 21.41 -10.75
C ALA A 23 6.38 20.07 -10.05
N ASP A 24 6.85 18.95 -10.62
CA ASP A 24 6.76 17.62 -10.00
C ASP A 24 7.59 17.51 -8.71
N LEU A 25 8.78 18.11 -8.65
CA LEU A 25 9.61 18.18 -7.44
C LEU A 25 8.93 19.00 -6.32
N VAL A 26 8.26 20.09 -6.68
CA VAL A 26 7.47 20.90 -5.73
C VAL A 26 6.28 20.10 -5.21
N LEU A 27 5.53 19.43 -6.08
CA LEU A 27 4.40 18.57 -5.70
C LEU A 27 4.82 17.39 -4.79
N LYS A 28 6.05 16.90 -4.94
CA LYS A 28 6.62 15.84 -4.10
C LYS A 28 7.21 16.34 -2.78
N GLY A 29 7.29 17.65 -2.57
CA GLY A 29 7.93 18.26 -1.39
C GLY A 29 9.45 18.15 -1.39
N GLU A 30 10.08 17.91 -2.54
CA GLU A 30 11.54 17.88 -2.69
C GLU A 30 12.13 19.29 -2.93
N LEU A 31 11.30 20.22 -3.41
CA LEU A 31 11.58 21.67 -3.52
C LEU A 31 10.42 22.46 -2.92
N ASP A 32 10.71 23.59 -2.29
CA ASP A 32 9.71 24.53 -1.79
C ASP A 32 9.35 25.55 -2.89
N ALA A 33 8.09 26.01 -2.94
CA ALA A 33 7.70 27.08 -3.86
C ALA A 33 8.46 28.40 -3.61
N SER A 34 8.99 28.58 -2.40
CA SER A 34 9.84 29.70 -2.00
C SER A 34 11.31 29.58 -2.44
N ASP A 35 11.76 28.40 -2.89
CA ASP A 35 13.12 28.17 -3.37
C ASP A 35 13.40 28.93 -4.67
N THR A 36 14.68 29.21 -4.92
CA THR A 36 15.16 29.85 -6.15
C THR A 36 15.77 28.84 -7.12
N ILE A 37 15.44 28.99 -8.40
CA ILE A 37 15.99 28.22 -9.51
C ILE A 37 16.62 29.17 -10.54
N GLN A 38 17.64 28.70 -11.25
CA GLN A 38 18.34 29.49 -12.25
C GLN A 38 17.84 29.15 -13.66
N SER A 39 17.55 30.15 -14.47
CA SER A 39 17.27 29.95 -15.89
C SER A 39 18.54 29.53 -16.63
N ALA A 40 18.48 28.42 -17.37
CA ALA A 40 19.61 27.97 -18.18
C ALA A 40 19.88 28.87 -19.39
N GLU A 41 18.89 29.68 -19.80
CA GLU A 41 19.01 30.60 -20.94
C GLU A 41 19.61 31.95 -20.52
N THR A 42 19.16 32.51 -19.39
CA THR A 42 19.56 33.86 -18.96
C THR A 42 20.56 33.88 -17.80
N GLY A 43 20.76 32.74 -17.12
CA GLY A 43 21.59 32.64 -15.93
C GLY A 43 21.01 33.34 -14.69
N LEU A 44 19.78 33.87 -14.76
CA LEU A 44 19.14 34.58 -13.66
C LEU A 44 18.47 33.62 -12.69
N TRP A 45 18.62 33.90 -11.39
CA TRP A 45 17.92 33.21 -10.32
C TRP A 45 16.53 33.82 -10.12
N GLN A 46 15.51 32.98 -10.10
CA GLN A 46 14.11 33.35 -9.94
C GLN A 46 13.45 32.43 -8.93
N LYS A 47 12.54 32.96 -8.12
CA LYS A 47 11.76 32.14 -7.19
C LYS A 47 10.77 31.27 -7.95
N ILE A 48 10.59 30.03 -7.54
CA ILE A 48 9.65 29.10 -8.16
C ILE A 48 8.22 29.68 -8.19
N ALA A 49 7.78 30.30 -7.10
CA ALA A 49 6.46 30.95 -7.00
C ALA A 49 6.23 32.11 -7.99
N GLU A 50 7.28 32.69 -8.57
CA GLU A 50 7.18 33.81 -9.52
C GLU A 50 7.15 33.34 -10.99
N ILE A 51 7.42 32.05 -11.23
CA ILE A 51 7.55 31.49 -12.57
C ILE A 51 6.21 30.90 -13.01
N LYS A 52 5.43 31.69 -13.77
CA LYS A 52 4.08 31.35 -14.23
C LYS A 52 3.96 29.96 -14.86
N GLU A 53 4.92 29.57 -15.69
CA GLU A 53 4.92 28.27 -16.38
C GLU A 53 5.09 27.06 -15.44
N ILE A 54 5.65 27.25 -14.25
CA ILE A 54 5.78 26.20 -13.23
C ILE A 54 4.55 26.24 -12.32
N THR A 55 4.15 27.44 -11.87
CA THR A 55 2.97 27.64 -11.02
C THR A 55 1.70 27.15 -11.70
N ASP A 56 1.53 27.39 -13.00
CA ASP A 56 0.37 26.92 -13.76
C ASP A 56 0.29 25.39 -13.81
N ILE A 57 1.42 24.67 -13.71
CA ILE A 57 1.44 23.20 -13.79
C ILE A 57 0.99 22.57 -12.47
N TYR A 58 1.43 23.10 -11.32
CA TYR A 58 1.01 22.53 -10.02
C TYR A 58 -0.28 23.16 -9.47
N HIS A 59 -0.67 24.37 -9.92
CA HIS A 59 -1.99 24.95 -9.62
C HIS A 59 -3.11 24.39 -10.51
N LYS A 60 -2.83 23.96 -11.75
CA LYS A 60 -3.74 23.09 -12.49
C LYS A 60 -3.74 21.75 -11.80
N GLY A 61 -4.72 21.58 -10.91
CA GLY A 61 -4.86 20.44 -10.00
C GLY A 61 -4.32 19.16 -10.59
N ALA A 62 -3.45 18.51 -9.82
CA ALA A 62 -2.74 17.29 -10.18
C ALA A 62 -3.62 16.41 -11.11
N SER A 63 -3.12 16.17 -12.33
CA SER A 63 -3.78 15.29 -13.30
C SER A 63 -3.91 13.84 -12.81
N LYS A 64 -3.36 13.55 -11.63
CA LYS A 64 -3.68 12.40 -10.81
C LYS A 64 -4.45 12.93 -9.62
N PRO A 65 -5.74 12.62 -9.49
CA PRO A 65 -6.50 13.08 -8.35
C PRO A 65 -5.78 12.56 -7.09
N ILE A 66 -5.42 13.49 -6.21
CA ILE A 66 -4.80 13.18 -4.90
C ILE A 66 -5.72 12.23 -4.12
N PHE A 67 -7.02 12.32 -4.40
CA PHE A 67 -8.06 11.47 -3.87
C PHE A 67 -8.47 10.40 -4.89
N SER A 68 -8.64 9.16 -4.44
CA SER A 68 -9.46 8.22 -5.22
C SER A 68 -10.88 8.79 -5.40
N GLU A 69 -11.60 8.41 -6.45
CA GLU A 69 -12.98 8.90 -6.69
C GLU A 69 -13.89 8.69 -5.46
N LYS A 70 -13.62 7.63 -4.70
CA LYS A 70 -14.28 7.31 -3.43
C LYS A 70 -13.90 8.25 -2.30
N GLU A 71 -12.65 8.68 -2.22
CA GLU A 71 -12.19 9.69 -1.26
C GLU A 71 -12.73 11.09 -1.61
N ALA A 72 -12.80 11.43 -2.90
CA ALA A 72 -13.42 12.67 -3.35
C ALA A 72 -14.91 12.73 -2.95
N GLN A 73 -15.64 11.63 -3.11
CA GLN A 73 -17.02 11.51 -2.63
C GLN A 73 -17.11 11.67 -1.10
N ARG A 74 -16.22 11.02 -0.33
CA ARG A 74 -16.19 11.13 1.13
C ARG A 74 -15.89 12.56 1.60
N PHE A 75 -14.95 13.23 0.94
CA PHE A 75 -14.60 14.62 1.21
C PHE A 75 -15.78 15.55 0.90
N GLN A 76 -16.45 15.33 -0.23
CA GLN A 76 -17.65 16.08 -0.62
C GLN A 76 -18.77 15.92 0.41
N SER A 77 -19.08 14.69 0.83
CA SER A 77 -20.08 14.42 1.88
C SER A 77 -19.69 15.03 3.24
N TRP A 78 -18.40 15.07 3.56
CA TRP A 78 -17.92 15.70 4.78
C TRP A 78 -18.04 17.23 4.72
N ILE A 79 -17.73 17.88 3.59
CA ILE A 79 -17.96 19.31 3.39
C ILE A 79 -19.45 19.63 3.58
N GLU A 80 -20.35 18.87 2.96
CA GLU A 80 -21.79 19.07 3.07
C GLU A 80 -22.28 18.91 4.52
N ALA A 81 -21.76 17.94 5.27
CA ALA A 81 -22.12 17.70 6.66
C ALA A 81 -21.58 18.75 7.64
N ASN A 82 -20.52 19.47 7.25
CA ASN A 82 -19.81 20.41 8.11
C ASN A 82 -19.95 21.88 7.67
N GLN A 83 -20.73 22.17 6.64
CA GLN A 83 -21.05 23.54 6.23
C GLN A 83 -21.65 24.34 7.40
N GLY A 84 -20.97 25.42 7.79
CA GLY A 84 -21.44 26.38 8.80
C GLY A 84 -20.89 26.20 10.21
N LYS A 85 -19.94 25.28 10.44
CA LYS A 85 -19.26 25.15 11.75
C LYS A 85 -17.89 25.80 11.71
N GLU A 86 -17.72 27.00 12.28
CA GLU A 86 -16.39 27.58 12.47
C GLU A 86 -15.59 26.75 13.47
N GLY A 87 -14.53 26.09 13.02
CA GLY A 87 -13.64 25.28 13.82
C GLY A 87 -12.59 24.57 12.97
N ASP A 88 -11.49 24.16 13.59
CA ASP A 88 -10.36 23.51 12.94
C ASP A 88 -10.82 22.25 12.18
N TYR A 89 -10.70 22.31 10.86
CA TYR A 89 -11.30 21.37 9.92
C TYR A 89 -10.33 20.23 9.65
N ASP A 90 -10.30 19.22 10.51
CA ASP A 90 -9.44 18.04 10.32
C ASP A 90 -10.20 16.93 9.60
N PHE A 91 -10.00 16.80 8.28
CA PHE A 91 -10.53 15.71 7.48
C PHE A 91 -9.56 14.52 7.52
N GLU A 92 -9.73 13.64 8.50
CA GLU A 92 -9.01 12.36 8.51
C GLU A 92 -9.68 11.35 7.56
N VAL A 93 -9.01 11.03 6.45
CA VAL A 93 -9.36 9.86 5.64
C VAL A 93 -9.08 8.60 6.46
N LYS A 94 -10.14 8.02 7.02
CA LYS A 94 -10.08 6.72 7.72
C LYS A 94 -9.96 5.59 6.70
N ASP A 95 -8.77 5.39 6.17
CA ASP A 95 -8.47 4.25 5.31
C ASP A 95 -8.33 2.96 6.11
N ALA A 96 -8.70 1.84 5.51
CA ALA A 96 -8.49 0.53 6.12
C ALA A 96 -6.99 0.32 6.37
N TYR A 97 -6.63 -0.14 7.57
CA TYR A 97 -5.22 -0.35 7.90
C TYR A 97 -4.61 -1.47 7.06
N PHE A 98 -5.34 -2.52 6.73
CA PHE A 98 -4.85 -3.59 5.86
C PHE A 98 -5.67 -3.67 4.59
N TYR A 99 -5.15 -4.34 3.56
CA TYR A 99 -5.93 -4.56 2.34
C TYR A 99 -7.24 -5.26 2.71
N ASN A 100 -8.34 -4.59 2.37
CA ASN A 100 -9.66 -4.99 2.81
C ASN A 100 -10.55 -5.38 1.64
N ILE A 101 -10.83 -6.66 1.55
CA ILE A 101 -11.82 -7.24 0.65
C ILE A 101 -12.76 -8.09 1.50
N HIS A 102 -14.03 -8.22 1.09
CA HIS A 102 -14.96 -9.09 1.80
C HIS A 102 -14.44 -10.55 1.77
N TRP A 103 -14.40 -11.22 2.92
CA TRP A 103 -13.84 -12.58 3.04
C TRP A 103 -14.48 -13.60 2.08
N LYS A 104 -15.79 -13.51 1.81
CA LYS A 104 -16.45 -14.37 0.79
C LYS A 104 -15.89 -14.14 -0.62
N THR A 105 -15.58 -12.90 -0.97
CA THR A 105 -14.97 -12.57 -2.26
C THR A 105 -13.55 -13.09 -2.34
N THR A 106 -12.83 -13.15 -1.22
CA THR A 106 -11.50 -13.80 -1.13
C THR A 106 -11.60 -15.27 -1.53
N MET A 107 -12.56 -16.01 -0.97
CA MET A 107 -12.78 -17.42 -1.34
C MET A 107 -13.07 -17.59 -2.83
N LEU A 108 -13.97 -16.77 -3.38
CA LEU A 108 -14.33 -16.82 -4.80
C LEU A 108 -13.13 -16.51 -5.70
N LEU A 109 -12.38 -15.44 -5.40
CA LEU A 109 -11.21 -15.06 -6.19
C LEU A 109 -10.10 -16.11 -6.10
N SER A 110 -9.86 -16.69 -4.93
CA SER A 110 -8.90 -17.79 -4.78
C SER A 110 -9.32 -19.03 -5.56
N PHE A 111 -10.62 -19.35 -5.61
CA PHE A 111 -11.14 -20.45 -6.42
C PHE A 111 -10.95 -20.19 -7.92
N PHE A 112 -11.45 -19.06 -8.44
CA PHE A 112 -11.38 -18.73 -9.87
C PHE A 112 -9.95 -18.50 -10.39
N SER A 113 -9.02 -18.11 -9.50
CA SER A 113 -7.61 -17.93 -9.85
C SER A 113 -6.76 -19.18 -9.60
N ALA A 114 -7.36 -20.32 -9.27
CA ALA A 114 -6.65 -21.55 -8.91
C ALA A 114 -5.56 -21.33 -7.85
N GLY A 115 -5.86 -20.48 -6.86
CA GLY A 115 -4.96 -20.15 -5.75
C GLY A 115 -3.99 -18.98 -6.01
N LEU A 116 -3.87 -18.44 -7.22
CA LEU A 116 -2.98 -17.30 -7.50
C LEU A 116 -3.37 -16.04 -6.71
N PHE A 117 -4.66 -15.85 -6.41
CA PHE A 117 -5.11 -14.74 -5.58
C PHE A 117 -4.51 -14.76 -4.17
N ASN A 118 -4.16 -15.94 -3.64
CA ASN A 118 -3.51 -16.05 -2.33
C ASN A 118 -2.14 -15.34 -2.33
N LEU A 119 -1.38 -15.46 -3.42
CA LEU A 119 -0.09 -14.78 -3.59
C LEU A 119 -0.30 -13.26 -3.73
N PHE A 120 -1.27 -12.84 -4.53
CA PHE A 120 -1.63 -11.43 -4.67
C PHE A 120 -2.04 -10.82 -3.31
N TRP A 121 -2.85 -11.55 -2.54
CA TRP A 121 -3.29 -11.13 -1.22
C TRP A 121 -2.11 -10.91 -0.28
N PHE A 122 -1.19 -11.88 -0.19
CA PHE A 122 0.03 -11.73 0.62
C PHE A 122 0.89 -10.57 0.15
N PHE A 123 1.08 -10.42 -1.17
CA PHE A 123 1.83 -9.31 -1.73
C PHE A 123 1.23 -7.96 -1.30
N ARG A 124 -0.09 -7.81 -1.35
CA ARG A 124 -0.78 -6.59 -0.91
C ARG A 124 -0.54 -6.32 0.58
N GLN A 125 -0.72 -7.30 1.45
CA GLN A 125 -0.47 -7.10 2.89
C GLN A 125 1.01 -6.81 3.17
N TRP A 126 1.92 -7.51 2.50
CA TRP A 126 3.36 -7.29 2.60
C TRP A 126 3.76 -5.87 2.19
N THR A 127 3.21 -5.36 1.08
CA THR A 127 3.47 -3.98 0.65
C THR A 127 2.99 -2.95 1.67
N TRP A 128 1.87 -3.23 2.34
CA TRP A 128 1.39 -2.38 3.42
C TRP A 128 2.36 -2.38 4.59
N VAL A 129 2.75 -3.55 5.10
CA VAL A 129 3.73 -3.68 6.20
C VAL A 129 5.02 -2.92 5.90
N LEU A 130 5.55 -3.08 4.69
CA LEU A 130 6.74 -2.36 4.22
C LEU A 130 6.55 -0.83 4.15
N SER A 131 5.33 -0.35 3.94
CA SER A 131 5.02 1.07 3.84
C SER A 131 4.89 1.74 5.21
N THR A 132 4.37 1.00 6.20
CA THR A 132 4.15 1.46 7.58
C THR A 132 5.49 1.64 8.31
N TYR A 133 6.44 0.72 8.14
CA TYR A 133 7.74 0.77 8.82
C TYR A 133 8.86 1.36 7.95
N LYS A 134 8.77 2.66 7.63
CA LYS A 134 9.74 3.39 6.79
C LYS A 134 11.21 3.25 7.24
N LYS A 135 11.47 3.11 8.55
CA LYS A 135 12.82 3.04 9.13
C LYS A 135 13.49 1.66 8.92
N GLN A 136 12.71 0.58 8.82
CA GLN A 136 13.20 -0.79 8.56
C GLN A 136 13.30 -1.14 7.07
N ARG A 137 12.79 -0.27 6.19
CA ARG A 137 12.74 -0.47 4.74
C ARG A 137 14.13 -0.64 4.08
N ARG A 138 15.20 -0.11 4.70
CA ARG A 138 16.57 -0.26 4.22
C ARG A 138 17.12 -1.66 4.41
N ASP A 139 16.75 -2.32 5.51
CA ASP A 139 17.25 -3.66 5.87
C ASP A 139 16.48 -4.77 5.12
N TRP A 140 15.21 -4.54 4.79
CA TRP A 140 14.36 -5.52 4.12
C TRP A 140 14.61 -5.64 2.60
N ARG A 141 15.22 -4.62 1.97
CA ARG A 141 15.58 -4.67 0.54
C ARG A 141 16.73 -5.64 0.23
N ALA A 142 17.54 -6.02 1.21
CA ALA A 142 18.70 -6.88 1.00
C ALA A 142 18.38 -8.39 0.97
N PHE A 143 17.11 -8.81 1.10
CA PHE A 143 16.82 -10.09 1.73
C PHE A 143 15.75 -10.93 1.01
N SER A 144 16.17 -11.71 0.01
CA SER A 144 15.34 -12.74 -0.66
C SER A 144 14.87 -13.86 0.28
N ILE A 145 15.61 -14.14 1.36
CA ILE A 145 15.28 -15.14 2.39
C ILE A 145 14.00 -14.78 3.16
N PHE A 146 13.65 -13.49 3.27
CA PHE A 146 12.43 -13.07 3.98
C PHE A 146 11.14 -13.38 3.21
N LEU A 147 11.18 -13.61 1.89
CA LEU A 147 9.98 -14.04 1.16
C LEU A 147 9.46 -15.39 1.66
N LEU A 148 10.36 -16.27 2.10
CA LEU A 148 9.97 -17.55 2.69
C LEU A 148 9.26 -17.36 4.04
N PHE A 149 9.58 -16.30 4.79
CA PHE A 149 8.96 -15.95 6.07
C PHE A 149 7.83 -14.91 5.95
N ALA A 150 7.53 -14.44 4.74
CA ALA A 150 6.57 -13.36 4.53
C ALA A 150 5.16 -13.68 5.06
N PRO A 151 4.58 -14.88 4.86
CA PRO A 151 3.32 -15.25 5.49
C PRO A 151 3.30 -15.10 7.02
N TYR A 152 4.35 -15.56 7.72
CA TYR A 152 4.46 -15.42 9.16
C TYR A 152 4.52 -13.96 9.59
N ILE A 153 5.38 -13.17 8.94
CA ILE A 153 5.57 -11.76 9.26
C ILE A 153 4.27 -10.98 9.03
N VAL A 154 3.61 -11.17 7.90
CA VAL A 154 2.32 -10.51 7.60
C VAL A 154 1.28 -10.81 8.68
N MET A 155 1.11 -12.08 9.05
CA MET A 155 0.09 -12.45 10.04
C MET A 155 0.45 -11.99 11.45
N ALA A 156 1.73 -12.02 11.81
CA ALA A 156 2.22 -11.48 13.08
C ALA A 156 1.98 -9.96 13.16
N GLU A 157 2.26 -9.22 12.10
CA GLU A 157 2.02 -7.78 12.04
C GLU A 157 0.52 -7.44 12.10
N ILE A 158 -0.36 -8.23 11.46
CA ILE A 158 -1.82 -8.03 11.57
C ILE A 158 -2.30 -8.28 13.01
N GLU A 159 -1.75 -9.28 13.69
CA GLU A 159 -2.10 -9.62 15.08
C GLU A 159 -1.56 -8.59 16.09
N ASP A 160 -0.33 -8.15 15.87
CA ASP A 160 0.37 -7.24 16.78
C ASP A 160 0.03 -5.77 16.53
N PHE A 161 -0.74 -5.48 15.48
CA PHE A 161 -1.18 -4.13 15.16
C PHE A 161 -1.99 -3.51 16.32
N PRO A 162 -1.52 -2.42 16.96
CA PRO A 162 -2.09 -1.93 18.22
C PRO A 162 -3.59 -1.61 18.15
N GLU A 163 -4.05 -1.01 17.06
CA GLU A 163 -5.45 -0.64 16.86
C GLU A 163 -6.34 -1.85 16.65
N PHE A 164 -5.85 -2.89 15.96
CA PHE A 164 -6.59 -4.15 15.83
C PHE A 164 -6.65 -4.90 17.15
N ARG A 165 -5.55 -4.93 17.92
CA ARG A 165 -5.53 -5.54 19.24
C ARG A 165 -6.46 -4.84 20.22
N ARG A 166 -6.57 -3.50 20.15
CA ARG A 166 -7.54 -2.73 20.94
C ARG A 166 -8.98 -3.02 20.50
N ALA A 167 -9.23 -3.13 19.20
CA ALA A 167 -10.57 -3.40 18.66
C ALA A 167 -11.05 -4.84 18.90
N ASN A 168 -10.14 -5.82 18.83
CA ASN A 168 -10.47 -7.25 18.87
C ASN A 168 -9.41 -8.09 19.62
N PRO A 169 -9.29 -7.94 20.96
CA PRO A 169 -8.19 -8.51 21.74
C PRO A 169 -8.19 -10.04 21.89
N THR A 170 -9.31 -10.73 21.65
CA THR A 170 -9.53 -12.08 22.19
C THR A 170 -9.83 -13.18 21.17
N ARG A 171 -9.86 -12.89 19.86
CA ARG A 171 -10.46 -13.85 18.91
C ARG A 171 -9.51 -14.71 18.10
N THR A 172 -8.21 -14.41 18.06
CA THR A 172 -7.41 -14.93 16.94
C THR A 172 -5.94 -15.11 17.25
N ASN A 173 -5.42 -16.29 16.93
CA ASN A 173 -3.98 -16.58 16.90
C ASN A 173 -3.55 -16.66 15.43
N LEU A 174 -3.26 -15.52 14.82
CA LEU A 174 -2.88 -15.42 13.41
C LEU A 174 -1.46 -15.95 13.18
N LYS A 175 -0.58 -15.85 14.18
CA LYS A 175 0.74 -16.50 14.15
C LYS A 175 0.61 -18.01 13.96
N PHE A 176 -0.32 -18.65 14.67
CA PHE A 176 -0.63 -20.07 14.47
C PHE A 176 -1.21 -20.35 13.07
N MET A 177 -2.05 -19.45 12.55
CA MET A 177 -2.56 -19.55 11.18
C MET A 177 -1.45 -19.50 10.13
N ALA A 178 -0.38 -18.73 10.37
CA ALA A 178 0.78 -18.74 9.49
C ALA A 178 1.52 -20.08 9.53
N VAL A 179 1.71 -20.66 10.72
CA VAL A 179 2.31 -21.99 10.87
C VAL A 179 1.47 -23.05 10.13
N LEU A 180 0.15 -23.00 10.28
CA LEU A 180 -0.76 -23.88 9.53
C LEU A 180 -0.63 -23.67 8.02
N TRP A 181 -0.45 -22.43 7.56
CA TRP A 181 -0.26 -22.13 6.15
C TRP A 181 0.99 -22.80 5.60
N TYR A 182 2.11 -22.75 6.34
CA TYR A 182 3.32 -23.48 5.96
C TYR A 182 3.09 -24.99 5.93
N LEU A 183 2.46 -25.55 6.96
CA LEU A 183 2.19 -26.99 7.01
C LEU A 183 1.36 -27.46 5.81
N VAL A 184 0.29 -26.74 5.46
CA VAL A 184 -0.56 -27.06 4.30
C VAL A 184 0.24 -27.01 3.00
N ASN A 185 1.10 -26.02 2.81
CA ASN A 185 1.86 -25.88 1.57
C ASN A 185 3.07 -26.81 1.51
N SER A 186 3.73 -27.09 2.64
CA SER A 186 4.85 -28.03 2.74
C SER A 186 4.42 -29.45 2.39
N VAL A 187 3.27 -29.91 2.89
CA VAL A 187 2.72 -31.24 2.55
C VAL A 187 2.48 -31.39 1.05
N SER A 188 2.12 -30.30 0.36
CA SER A 188 1.90 -30.31 -1.09
C SER A 188 3.19 -30.32 -1.90
N ILE A 189 4.29 -29.80 -1.36
CA ILE A 189 5.62 -29.82 -2.00
C ILE A 189 6.30 -31.17 -1.74
N SER A 190 6.22 -31.68 -0.52
CA SER A 190 6.70 -33.02 -0.17
C SER A 190 5.61 -34.05 -0.50
N SER A 191 5.41 -34.33 -1.80
CA SER A 191 4.54 -35.46 -2.19
C SER A 191 5.07 -36.71 -1.48
N PRO A 192 4.37 -37.29 -0.50
CA PRO A 192 4.94 -38.37 0.31
C PRO A 192 5.08 -39.66 -0.52
N TRP A 193 4.45 -39.70 -1.70
CA TRP A 193 4.36 -40.87 -2.56
C TRP A 193 4.42 -40.45 -4.03
N PRO A 194 5.61 -40.19 -4.59
CA PRO A 194 5.78 -39.81 -5.99
C PRO A 194 5.23 -40.87 -6.96
N ASP A 195 5.18 -42.13 -6.54
CA ASP A 195 4.73 -43.28 -7.33
C ASP A 195 3.19 -43.39 -7.46
N LEU A 196 2.41 -42.63 -6.68
CA LEU A 196 0.94 -42.66 -6.73
C LEU A 196 0.33 -41.99 -7.99
N GLY A 197 1.17 -41.46 -8.87
CA GLY A 197 0.76 -40.94 -10.18
C GLY A 197 0.12 -39.54 -10.15
N MET A 198 -0.16 -39.03 -11.35
CA MET A 198 -0.57 -37.63 -11.58
C MET A 198 -1.85 -37.22 -10.82
N VAL A 199 -2.81 -38.14 -10.68
CA VAL A 199 -4.11 -37.86 -10.01
C VAL A 199 -3.92 -37.52 -8.53
N PHE A 200 -3.05 -38.24 -7.83
CA PHE A 200 -2.77 -37.97 -6.42
C PHE A 200 -2.06 -36.62 -6.23
N ASN A 201 -1.07 -36.29 -7.08
CA ASN A 201 -0.39 -35.00 -7.03
C ASN A 201 -1.34 -33.82 -7.29
N ILE A 202 -2.29 -33.96 -8.22
CA ILE A 202 -3.34 -32.95 -8.44
C ILE A 202 -4.25 -32.81 -7.21
N GLY A 203 -4.63 -33.93 -6.57
CA GLY A 203 -5.41 -33.92 -5.34
C GLY A 203 -4.73 -33.15 -4.19
N PHE A 204 -3.42 -33.38 -3.99
CA PHE A 204 -2.63 -32.65 -2.98
C PHE A 204 -2.49 -31.17 -3.30
N LEU A 205 -2.35 -30.79 -4.57
CA LEU A 205 -2.33 -29.40 -5.00
C LEU A 205 -3.67 -28.71 -4.70
N LEU A 206 -4.79 -29.35 -5.03
CA LEU A 206 -6.13 -28.82 -4.74
C LEU A 206 -6.37 -28.67 -3.23
N LEU A 207 -5.92 -29.65 -2.43
CA LEU A 207 -5.97 -29.56 -0.98
C LEU A 207 -5.13 -28.39 -0.44
N SER A 208 -3.95 -28.14 -1.02
CA SER A 208 -3.10 -26.99 -0.69
C SER A 208 -3.82 -25.67 -0.92
N ILE A 209 -4.42 -25.54 -2.10
CA ILE A 209 -5.14 -24.33 -2.52
C ILE A 209 -6.34 -24.11 -1.60
N ALA A 210 -7.12 -25.16 -1.32
CA ALA A 210 -8.27 -25.09 -0.45
C ALA A 210 -7.87 -24.71 1.00
N GLY A 211 -6.86 -25.37 1.56
CA GLY A 211 -6.37 -25.09 2.91
C GLY A 211 -5.80 -23.68 3.03
N SER A 212 -4.97 -23.26 2.08
CA SER A 212 -4.43 -21.89 2.02
C SER A 212 -5.54 -20.84 1.92
N THR A 213 -6.56 -21.10 1.11
CA THR A 213 -7.70 -20.20 0.92
C THR A 213 -8.52 -20.10 2.20
N ALA A 214 -8.76 -21.21 2.90
CA ALA A 214 -9.49 -21.21 4.18
C ALA A 214 -8.75 -20.38 5.23
N ILE A 215 -7.43 -20.54 5.33
CA ILE A 215 -6.58 -19.77 6.23
C ILE A 215 -6.63 -18.27 5.89
N ILE A 216 -6.38 -17.88 4.65
CA ILE A 216 -6.39 -16.47 4.24
C ILE A 216 -7.78 -15.86 4.43
N SER A 217 -8.84 -16.60 4.15
CA SER A 217 -10.22 -16.11 4.36
C SER A 217 -10.53 -15.88 5.82
N TYR A 218 -10.00 -16.72 6.73
CA TYR A 218 -10.11 -16.51 8.16
C TYR A 218 -9.36 -15.25 8.62
N VAL A 219 -8.13 -15.05 8.15
CA VAL A 219 -7.37 -13.80 8.42
C VAL A 219 -8.09 -12.58 7.84
N GLN A 220 -8.62 -12.67 6.63
CA GLN A 220 -9.35 -11.57 5.99
C GLN A 220 -10.61 -11.22 6.76
N ARG A 221 -11.34 -12.22 7.29
CA ARG A 221 -12.49 -11.99 8.15
C ARG A 221 -12.10 -11.23 9.41
N TYR A 222 -11.00 -11.59 10.05
CA TYR A 222 -10.48 -10.83 11.20
C TYR A 222 -10.17 -9.37 10.83
N ILE A 223 -9.50 -9.13 9.69
CA ILE A 223 -9.24 -7.78 9.18
C ILE A 223 -10.55 -7.01 8.96
N ASN A 224 -11.56 -7.64 8.34
CA ASN A 224 -12.86 -7.02 8.10
C ASN A 224 -13.55 -6.64 9.41
N GLU A 225 -13.61 -7.57 10.38
CA GLU A 225 -14.24 -7.36 11.69
C GLU A 225 -13.54 -6.23 12.47
N SER A 226 -12.21 -6.24 12.53
CA SER A 226 -11.42 -5.20 13.22
C SER A 226 -11.61 -3.82 12.59
N ASN A 227 -11.60 -3.73 11.25
CA ASN A 227 -11.86 -2.46 10.56
C ASN A 227 -13.29 -1.94 10.75
N HIS A 228 -14.29 -2.84 10.80
CA HIS A 228 -15.67 -2.47 11.08
C HIS A 228 -15.84 -1.91 12.50
N ILE A 229 -15.21 -2.53 13.51
CA ILE A 229 -15.21 -2.04 14.90
C ILE A 229 -14.54 -0.65 14.99
N LEU A 230 -13.49 -0.41 14.20
CA LEU A 230 -12.79 0.87 14.14
C LEU A 230 -13.53 1.95 13.31
N GLY A 231 -14.68 1.62 12.71
CA GLY A 231 -15.47 2.56 11.90
C GLY A 231 -14.76 3.00 10.62
N ARG A 232 -13.92 2.13 10.04
CA ARG A 232 -13.16 2.42 8.82
C ARG A 232 -13.85 1.87 7.55
N ILE A 233 -14.84 0.98 7.72
CA ILE A 233 -15.52 0.22 6.64
C ILE A 233 -16.97 -0.05 7.01
#